data_AF-A0A6A5AEI2-F1
#
_entry.id   AF-A0A6A5AEI2-F1
#
_cell.length_a   1.000
_cell.length_b   1.000
_cell.length_c   1.000
_cell.angle_alpha   90.00
_cell.angle_beta   90.00
_cell.angle_gamma   90.00
#
_symmetry.space_group_name_H-M   'P 1'
#
loop_
_entity.id
_entity.type
_entity.pdbx_description
1 polymer ?
#
loop_
_entity_poly.entity_id
_entity_poly.type
_entity_poly.pdbx_seq_one_letter_code
_entity_poly.pdbx_strand_id
1 'polypeptide(L)'
;MDDQFVGYNAWAAEALDIAVNADLVYEETSEGGDRGVYISDEIQAQTTILSIPAASLLNVHTMAQSVLRDLVSLPLREDDCLAWFLIYERFVNPQSKWKRHLDVMPQAFHNILYFTEDEINMLQGSNVYYVALQLKQQVASDFGELQRTLLPTTLRLLHADHSADALVRVFTIENYKWALSVIWSRFVSIAIHATAADDDDDTTA
;
A
#
# COMPACT_ATOMS: atom_id res chain seq x y z
N MET A 1 22.50 9.00 9.43
CA MET A 1 21.98 7.67 9.04
C MET A 1 20.73 7.47 9.87
N ASP A 2 19.61 7.26 9.20
CA ASP A 2 18.31 7.21 9.86
C ASP A 2 18.20 5.86 10.57
N ASP A 3 18.19 5.85 11.91
CA ASP A 3 18.21 4.61 12.73
C ASP A 3 17.07 3.65 12.36
N GLN A 4 16.00 4.20 11.76
CA GLN A 4 14.84 3.47 11.26
C GLN A 4 15.19 2.39 10.21
N PHE A 5 16.25 2.58 9.42
CA PHE A 5 16.62 1.69 8.32
C PHE A 5 17.75 0.70 8.64
N VAL A 6 18.31 0.75 9.85
CA VAL A 6 19.37 -0.16 10.28
C VAL A 6 18.88 -1.60 10.23
N GLY A 7 19.43 -2.42 9.33
CA GLY A 7 19.00 -3.82 9.13
C GLY A 7 17.71 -3.97 8.33
N TYR A 8 17.26 -2.92 7.62
CA TYR A 8 16.09 -2.99 6.74
C TYR A 8 16.29 -3.97 5.58
N ASN A 9 17.47 -3.97 4.94
CA ASN A 9 17.83 -4.91 3.86
C ASN A 9 17.75 -6.37 4.34
N ALA A 10 18.33 -6.66 5.51
CA ALA A 10 18.29 -7.99 6.10
C ALA A 10 16.86 -8.45 6.40
N TRP A 11 16.03 -7.57 6.97
CA TRP A 11 14.61 -7.88 7.19
C TRP A 11 13.85 -8.11 5.89
N ALA A 12 14.09 -7.31 4.86
CA ALA A 12 13.43 -7.48 3.57
C ALA A 12 13.80 -8.84 2.94
N ALA A 13 15.06 -9.25 3.07
CA ALA A 13 15.50 -10.58 2.62
C ALA A 13 14.88 -11.72 3.45
N GLU A 14 14.90 -11.62 4.78
CA GLU A 14 14.45 -12.70 5.66
C GLU A 14 12.92 -12.84 5.74
N ALA A 15 12.19 -11.73 5.85
CA ALA A 15 10.75 -11.74 6.08
C ALA A 15 9.94 -11.74 4.78
N LEU A 16 10.50 -11.19 3.70
CA LEU A 16 9.83 -11.02 2.43
C LEU A 16 10.55 -11.71 1.26
N ASP A 17 11.61 -12.49 1.50
CA ASP A 17 12.33 -13.22 0.45
C ASP A 17 12.82 -12.30 -0.70
N ILE A 18 13.09 -11.04 -0.39
CA ILE A 18 13.56 -10.04 -1.36
C ILE A 18 15.06 -10.22 -1.55
N ALA A 19 15.48 -10.49 -2.79
CA ALA A 19 16.90 -10.55 -3.11
C ALA A 19 17.45 -9.14 -3.30
N VAL A 20 18.33 -8.71 -2.37
CA VAL A 20 19.03 -7.44 -2.40
C VAL A 20 20.49 -7.72 -2.83
N ASN A 21 20.84 -7.37 -4.06
CA ASN A 21 22.14 -7.70 -4.66
C ASN A 21 23.16 -6.55 -4.58
N ALA A 22 22.82 -5.46 -3.91
CA ALA A 22 23.70 -4.31 -3.68
C ALA A 22 23.46 -3.76 -2.27
N ASP A 23 24.46 -3.11 -1.68
CA ASP A 23 24.30 -2.50 -0.37
C ASP A 23 23.48 -1.20 -0.49
N LEU A 24 22.18 -1.31 -0.24
CA LEU A 24 21.25 -0.19 -0.31
C LEU A 24 21.35 0.67 0.96
N VAL A 25 21.74 1.93 0.77
CA VAL A 25 21.79 2.94 1.82
C VAL A 25 20.60 3.88 1.67
N TYR A 26 19.88 4.11 2.77
CA TYR A 26 18.70 4.97 2.81
C TYR A 26 19.06 6.31 3.46
N GLU A 27 18.87 7.41 2.73
CA GLU A 27 19.14 8.75 3.23
C GLU A 27 17.97 9.69 2.95
N GLU A 28 17.69 10.57 3.90
CA GLU A 28 16.83 11.73 3.71
C GLU A 28 17.68 12.90 3.19
N THR A 29 17.24 13.51 2.09
CA THR A 29 17.97 14.60 1.44
C THR A 29 17.98 15.90 2.26
N SER A 30 17.05 16.04 3.20
CA SER A 30 16.96 17.12 4.19
C SER A 30 16.05 16.69 5.35
N GLU A 31 16.10 17.38 6.50
CA GLU A 31 15.16 17.13 7.61
C GLU A 31 13.72 17.31 7.13
N GLY A 32 12.95 16.22 7.07
CA GLY A 32 11.59 16.21 6.52
C GLY A 32 11.51 16.26 4.98
N GLY A 33 12.63 16.03 4.28
CA GLY A 33 12.72 15.98 2.83
C GLY A 33 12.43 14.62 2.22
N ASP A 34 12.62 14.52 0.90
CA ASP A 34 12.42 13.28 0.16
C ASP A 34 13.52 12.26 0.50
N ARG A 35 13.10 11.00 0.66
CA ARG A 35 13.97 9.86 0.93
C ARG A 35 14.43 9.20 -0.36
N GLY A 36 15.74 8.98 -0.47
CA GLY A 36 16.37 8.29 -1.59
C GLY A 36 17.00 6.95 -1.19
N VAL A 37 17.33 6.14 -2.20
CA VAL A 37 18.15 4.93 -2.05
C VAL A 37 19.43 5.12 -2.85
N TYR A 38 20.56 4.85 -2.20
CA TYR A 38 21.89 5.04 -2.74
C TYR A 38 22.67 3.73 -2.65
N ILE A 39 23.61 3.55 -3.56
CA ILE A 39 24.57 2.45 -3.54
C ILE A 39 25.94 3.10 -3.66
N SER A 40 26.86 2.72 -2.77
CA SER A 40 28.20 3.34 -2.72
C SER A 40 29.14 2.82 -3.81
N ASP A 41 28.84 1.65 -4.37
CA ASP A 41 29.64 1.00 -5.41
C ASP A 41 29.22 1.41 -6.83
N GLU A 42 30.15 1.31 -7.77
CA GLU A 42 29.84 1.49 -9.20
C GLU A 42 29.00 0.32 -9.71
N ILE A 43 27.87 0.63 -10.37
CA ILE A 43 26.93 -0.37 -10.90
C ILE A 43 26.98 -0.35 -12.41
N GLN A 44 27.27 -1.50 -13.02
CA GLN A 44 27.17 -1.66 -14.46
C GLN A 44 25.71 -1.63 -14.92
N ALA A 45 25.47 -1.06 -16.10
CA ALA A 45 24.14 -1.09 -16.71
C ALA A 45 23.60 -2.53 -16.78
N GLN A 46 22.28 -2.70 -16.57
CA GLN A 46 21.57 -3.98 -16.56
C GLN A 46 21.90 -4.92 -15.38
N THR A 47 22.67 -4.47 -14.39
CA THR A 47 22.84 -5.22 -13.14
C THR A 47 21.50 -5.29 -12.39
N THR A 48 21.08 -6.50 -11.99
CA THR A 48 19.88 -6.68 -11.16
C THR A 48 20.19 -6.30 -9.72
N ILE A 49 19.70 -5.14 -9.28
CA ILE A 49 19.91 -4.61 -7.92
C ILE A 49 18.94 -5.26 -6.92
N LEU A 50 17.70 -5.47 -7.34
CA LEU A 50 16.61 -5.93 -6.49
C LEU A 50 15.73 -6.92 -7.25
N SER A 51 15.36 -8.03 -6.60
CA SER A 51 14.32 -8.95 -7.07
C SER A 51 13.27 -9.15 -5.98
N ILE A 52 12.01 -8.90 -6.32
CA ILE A 52 10.89 -8.94 -5.36
C ILE A 52 9.92 -10.05 -5.79
N PRO A 53 9.76 -11.12 -4.99
CA PRO A 53 8.76 -12.15 -5.27
C PRO A 53 7.33 -11.58 -5.24
N ALA A 54 6.45 -12.09 -6.12
CA ALA A 54 5.07 -11.63 -6.18
C ALA A 54 4.29 -11.84 -4.87
N ALA A 55 4.62 -12.88 -4.12
CA ALA A 55 4.04 -13.17 -2.80
C ALA A 55 4.42 -12.14 -1.73
N SER A 56 5.47 -11.36 -1.96
CA SER A 56 6.02 -10.36 -1.04
C SER A 56 5.38 -8.99 -1.23
N LEU A 57 4.65 -8.78 -2.33
CA LEU A 57 3.92 -7.56 -2.61
C LEU A 57 2.62 -7.50 -1.79
N LEU A 58 2.26 -6.30 -1.33
CA LEU A 58 0.92 -6.06 -0.79
C LEU A 58 -0.01 -5.74 -1.96
N ASN A 59 -0.86 -6.71 -2.31
CA ASN A 59 -1.79 -6.62 -3.44
C ASN A 59 -3.09 -7.41 -3.16
N VAL A 60 -4.04 -7.35 -4.09
CA VAL A 60 -5.34 -8.04 -3.97
C VAL A 60 -5.18 -9.56 -3.85
N HIS A 61 -4.18 -10.16 -4.51
CA HIS A 61 -3.92 -11.60 -4.40
C HIS A 61 -3.47 -11.99 -2.98
N THR A 62 -2.57 -11.23 -2.37
CA THR A 62 -2.17 -11.45 -0.97
C THR A 62 -3.28 -11.11 0.02
N MET A 63 -4.15 -10.15 -0.29
CA MET A 63 -5.37 -9.88 0.48
C MET A 63 -6.30 -11.09 0.47
N ALA A 64 -6.45 -11.76 -0.68
CA ALA A 64 -7.26 -12.98 -0.84
C ALA A 64 -6.71 -14.18 -0.05
N GLN A 65 -5.47 -14.11 0.43
CA GLN A 65 -4.85 -15.11 1.29
C GLN A 65 -4.93 -14.74 2.79
N SER A 66 -5.44 -13.55 3.12
CA SER A 66 -5.54 -13.04 4.49
C SER A 66 -6.88 -13.39 5.15
N VAL A 67 -7.05 -12.94 6.40
CA VAL A 67 -8.35 -13.00 7.10
C VAL A 67 -9.44 -12.19 6.39
N LEU A 68 -9.06 -11.19 5.58
CA LEU A 68 -9.97 -10.33 4.81
C LEU A 68 -10.34 -10.91 3.43
N ARG A 69 -9.98 -12.16 3.13
CA ARG A 69 -10.23 -12.80 1.82
C ARG A 69 -11.67 -12.68 1.32
N ASP A 70 -12.65 -12.74 2.21
CA ASP A 70 -14.07 -12.69 1.85
C ASP A 70 -14.45 -11.31 1.25
N LEU A 71 -13.69 -10.25 1.59
CA LEU A 71 -13.92 -8.90 1.06
C LEU A 71 -13.51 -8.76 -0.41
N VAL A 72 -12.57 -9.59 -0.90
CA VAL A 72 -12.06 -9.52 -2.28
C VAL A 72 -13.15 -9.85 -3.31
N SER A 73 -14.16 -10.62 -2.92
CA SER A 73 -15.29 -10.98 -3.79
C SER A 73 -16.33 -9.85 -3.97
N LEU A 74 -16.23 -8.77 -3.20
CA LEU A 74 -17.16 -7.67 -3.29
C LEU A 74 -16.85 -6.80 -4.52
N PRO A 75 -17.88 -6.27 -5.23
CA PRO A 75 -17.69 -5.50 -6.45
C PRO A 75 -17.21 -4.07 -6.12
N LEU A 76 -15.99 -3.95 -5.64
CA LEU A 76 -15.36 -2.69 -5.24
C LEU A 76 -14.19 -2.35 -6.14
N ARG A 77 -13.80 -1.07 -6.13
CA ARG A 77 -12.61 -0.62 -6.85
C ARG A 77 -11.37 -1.22 -6.18
N GLU A 78 -10.38 -1.55 -7.00
CA GLU A 78 -9.13 -2.14 -6.51
C GLU A 78 -8.43 -1.24 -5.49
N ASP A 79 -8.34 0.07 -5.76
CA ASP A 79 -7.76 1.05 -4.83
C ASP A 79 -8.46 1.04 -3.46
N ASP A 80 -9.78 0.88 -3.44
CA ASP A 80 -10.57 0.86 -2.20
C ASP A 80 -10.27 -0.40 -1.38
N CYS A 81 -10.19 -1.56 -2.05
CA CYS A 81 -9.81 -2.83 -1.44
C CYS A 81 -8.39 -2.76 -0.87
N LEU A 82 -7.44 -2.23 -1.66
CA LEU A 82 -6.04 -2.08 -1.24
C LEU A 82 -5.90 -1.07 -0.10
N ALA A 83 -6.67 0.03 -0.12
CA ALA A 83 -6.66 1.01 0.94
C ALA A 83 -7.17 0.41 2.25
N TRP A 84 -8.27 -0.38 2.19
CA TRP A 84 -8.80 -1.09 3.34
C TRP A 84 -7.81 -2.12 3.88
N PHE A 85 -7.13 -2.85 2.99
CA PHE A 85 -6.13 -3.84 3.37
C PHE A 85 -4.88 -3.19 3.99
N LEU A 86 -4.42 -2.06 3.45
CA LEU A 86 -3.34 -1.26 4.05
C LEU A 86 -3.67 -0.79 5.47
N ILE A 87 -4.90 -0.33 5.70
CA ILE A 87 -5.35 0.07 7.04
C ILE A 87 -5.30 -1.13 8.00
N TYR A 88 -5.79 -2.29 7.57
CA TYR A 88 -5.74 -3.52 8.36
C TYR A 88 -4.31 -3.93 8.69
N GLU A 89 -3.44 -4.07 7.68
CA GLU A 89 -2.06 -4.53 7.86
C GLU A 89 -1.24 -3.58 8.72
N ARG A 90 -1.49 -2.27 8.63
CA ARG A 90 -0.76 -1.27 9.42
C ARG A 90 -1.23 -1.17 10.87
N PHE A 91 -2.54 -1.11 11.09
CA PHE A 91 -3.09 -0.66 12.37
C PHE A 91 -3.77 -1.77 13.16
N VAL A 92 -4.12 -2.89 12.53
CA VAL A 92 -4.88 -3.98 13.15
C VAL A 92 -4.05 -5.25 13.29
N ASN A 93 -3.27 -5.61 12.27
CA ASN A 93 -2.49 -6.86 12.24
C ASN A 93 -1.10 -6.68 12.90
N PRO A 94 -0.89 -7.10 14.17
CA PRO A 94 0.42 -6.99 14.81
C PRO A 94 1.47 -7.94 14.19
N GLN A 95 1.02 -8.99 13.50
CA GLN A 95 1.87 -10.00 12.85
C GLN A 95 2.00 -9.75 11.34
N SER A 96 1.73 -8.52 10.89
CA SER A 96 1.90 -8.16 9.49
C SER A 96 3.34 -8.40 9.04
N LYS A 97 3.52 -9.24 8.02
CA LYS A 97 4.85 -9.45 7.42
C LYS A 97 5.40 -8.18 6.76
N TRP A 98 4.54 -7.20 6.45
CA TRP A 98 4.93 -5.90 5.90
C TRP A 98 5.13 -4.83 6.97
N LYS A 99 4.95 -5.17 8.26
CA LYS A 99 4.93 -4.21 9.37
C LYS A 99 6.08 -3.22 9.31
N ARG A 100 7.31 -3.70 9.13
CA ARG A 100 8.49 -2.83 9.11
C ARG A 100 8.47 -1.85 7.94
N HIS A 101 8.05 -2.28 6.75
CA HIS A 101 7.91 -1.38 5.61
C HIS A 101 6.78 -0.37 5.81
N LEU A 102 5.65 -0.80 6.37
CA LEU A 102 4.55 0.10 6.68
C LEU A 102 4.97 1.14 7.73
N ASP A 103 5.68 0.74 8.79
CA ASP A 103 6.12 1.65 9.86
C ASP A 103 7.03 2.79 9.35
N VAL A 104 7.76 2.58 8.24
CA VAL A 104 8.62 3.61 7.62
C VAL A 104 7.94 4.45 6.53
N MET A 105 6.69 4.17 6.19
CA MET A 105 5.91 4.97 5.22
C MET A 105 5.70 6.40 5.70
N PRO A 106 5.54 7.38 4.79
CA PRO A 106 5.20 8.74 5.17
C PRO A 106 3.93 8.80 6.01
N GLN A 107 3.97 9.61 7.06
CA GLN A 107 2.82 9.86 7.92
C GLN A 107 1.97 11.04 7.42
N ALA A 108 2.57 11.93 6.63
CA ALA A 108 1.93 13.10 6.06
C ALA A 108 2.12 13.13 4.53
N PHE A 109 1.15 13.73 3.84
CA PHE A 109 1.17 13.91 2.40
C PHE A 109 0.70 15.33 2.05
N HIS A 110 1.17 15.83 0.92
CA HIS A 110 0.83 17.16 0.40
C HIS A 110 0.06 17.03 -0.93
N ASN A 111 -0.92 16.13 -0.98
CA ASN A 111 -1.82 16.00 -2.12
C ASN A 111 -3.15 16.71 -1.85
N ILE A 112 -3.99 16.81 -2.88
CA ILE A 112 -5.29 17.51 -2.85
C ILE A 112 -6.19 17.10 -1.67
N LEU A 113 -6.08 15.86 -1.18
CA LEU A 113 -6.90 15.38 -0.05
C LEU A 113 -6.62 16.15 1.26
N TYR A 114 -5.41 16.71 1.39
CA TYR A 114 -4.95 17.44 2.58
C TYR A 114 -4.95 18.95 2.40
N PHE A 115 -5.24 19.45 1.20
CA PHE A 115 -5.31 20.89 1.00
C PHE A 115 -6.47 21.49 1.81
N THR A 116 -6.16 22.57 2.51
CA THR A 116 -7.11 23.44 3.18
C THR A 116 -8.05 24.10 2.17
N GLU A 117 -9.16 24.66 2.66
CA GLU A 117 -10.10 25.38 1.79
C GLU A 117 -9.44 26.58 1.10
N ASP A 118 -8.54 27.28 1.79
CA ASP A 118 -7.79 28.41 1.23
C ASP A 118 -6.85 27.97 0.10
N GLU A 119 -6.10 26.87 0.29
CA GLU A 119 -5.23 26.30 -0.75
C GLU A 119 -6.03 25.84 -1.97
N ILE A 120 -7.22 25.27 -1.76
CA ILE A 120 -8.13 24.92 -2.86
C ILE A 120 -8.62 26.19 -3.56
N ASN A 121 -9.00 27.23 -2.82
CA ASN A 121 -9.48 28.49 -3.38
C ASN A 121 -8.40 29.21 -4.21
N MET A 122 -7.11 29.03 -3.88
CA MET A 122 -6.00 29.54 -4.71
C MET A 122 -5.95 28.92 -6.11
N LEU A 123 -6.57 27.75 -6.32
CA LEU A 123 -6.65 27.08 -7.62
C LEU A 123 -7.78 27.63 -8.51
N GLN A 124 -8.63 28.51 -8.00
CA GLN A 124 -9.79 29.06 -8.73
C GLN A 124 -9.36 29.65 -10.08
N GLY A 125 -10.19 29.41 -11.10
CA GLY A 125 -9.89 29.78 -12.49
C GLY A 125 -9.10 28.73 -13.27
N SER A 126 -8.64 27.65 -12.63
CA SER A 126 -8.06 26.49 -13.30
C SER A 126 -9.03 25.29 -13.33
N ASN A 127 -8.80 24.35 -14.25
CA ASN A 127 -9.52 23.07 -14.24
C ASN A 127 -9.21 22.23 -12.99
N VAL A 128 -8.01 22.43 -12.40
CA VAL A 128 -7.56 21.70 -11.20
C VAL A 128 -8.46 22.00 -10.00
N TYR A 129 -9.01 23.22 -9.89
CA TYR A 129 -9.97 23.57 -8.85
C TYR A 129 -11.19 22.63 -8.83
N TYR A 130 -11.81 22.42 -9.99
CA TYR A 130 -12.99 21.57 -10.10
C TYR A 130 -12.66 20.10 -9.85
N VAL A 131 -11.53 19.62 -10.41
CA VAL A 131 -11.02 18.27 -10.15
C VAL A 131 -10.78 18.06 -8.65
N ALA A 132 -10.23 19.06 -7.96
CA ALA A 132 -9.93 18.96 -6.55
C ALA A 132 -11.18 18.88 -5.68
N LEU A 133 -12.20 19.70 -5.97
CA LEU A 133 -13.50 19.63 -5.29
C LEU A 133 -14.18 18.28 -5.53
N GLN A 134 -14.20 17.81 -6.78
CA GLN A 134 -14.78 16.53 -7.14
C GLN A 134 -14.07 15.37 -6.44
N LEU A 135 -12.73 15.38 -6.41
CA LEU A 135 -11.94 14.34 -5.74
C LEU A 135 -12.26 14.26 -4.24
N LYS A 136 -12.31 15.40 -3.54
CA LYS A 136 -12.62 15.43 -2.11
C LYS A 136 -14.03 14.92 -1.83
N GLN A 137 -15.01 15.28 -2.67
CA GLN A 137 -16.37 14.77 -2.57
C GLN A 137 -16.45 13.26 -2.85
N GLN A 138 -15.77 12.80 -3.90
CA GLN A 138 -15.75 11.38 -4.28
C GLN A 138 -15.15 10.52 -3.16
N VAL A 139 -14.00 10.90 -2.61
CA VAL A 139 -13.34 10.15 -1.54
C VAL A 139 -14.22 10.06 -0.28
N ALA A 140 -14.95 11.12 0.06
CA ALA A 140 -15.89 11.08 1.19
C ALA A 140 -17.09 10.15 0.91
N SER A 141 -17.59 10.16 -0.34
CA SER A 141 -18.67 9.26 -0.77
C SER A 141 -18.23 7.80 -0.76
N ASP A 142 -17.08 7.51 -1.36
CA ASP A 142 -16.47 6.17 -1.46
C ASP A 142 -16.27 5.61 -0.05
N PHE A 143 -15.66 6.38 0.86
CA PHE A 143 -15.47 5.94 2.24
C PHE A 143 -16.80 5.61 2.94
N GLY A 144 -17.83 6.44 2.73
CA GLY A 144 -19.17 6.17 3.26
C GLY A 144 -19.77 4.87 2.72
N GLU A 145 -19.52 4.52 1.45
CA GLU A 145 -19.89 3.24 0.88
C GLU A 145 -19.11 2.08 1.51
N LEU A 146 -17.79 2.19 1.64
CA LEU A 146 -16.95 1.17 2.27
C LEU A 146 -17.36 0.92 3.74
N GLN A 147 -17.76 1.95 4.48
CA GLN A 147 -18.31 1.77 5.82
C GLN A 147 -19.61 0.97 5.84
N ARG A 148 -20.42 0.99 4.76
CA ARG A 148 -21.65 0.19 4.66
C ARG A 148 -21.39 -1.22 4.12
N THR A 149 -20.41 -1.38 3.24
CA THR A 149 -20.15 -2.64 2.53
C THR A 149 -19.06 -3.48 3.19
N LEU A 150 -17.91 -2.89 3.53
CA LEU A 150 -16.75 -3.61 4.07
C LEU A 150 -16.75 -3.72 5.58
N LEU A 151 -17.11 -2.64 6.29
CA LEU A 151 -16.98 -2.59 7.74
C LEU A 151 -17.78 -3.70 8.46
N PRO A 152 -19.07 -3.97 8.14
CA PRO A 152 -19.82 -5.04 8.83
C PRO A 152 -19.16 -6.41 8.68
N THR A 153 -18.68 -6.73 7.49
CA THR A 153 -17.97 -7.98 7.22
C THR A 153 -16.62 -8.01 7.92
N THR A 154 -15.88 -6.90 7.94
CA THR A 154 -14.62 -6.75 8.67
C THR A 154 -14.80 -6.99 10.17
N LEU A 155 -15.81 -6.37 10.78
CA LEU A 155 -16.14 -6.58 12.20
C LEU A 155 -16.45 -8.05 12.49
N ARG A 156 -17.24 -8.70 11.63
CA ARG A 156 -17.57 -10.12 11.75
C ARG A 156 -16.33 -11.02 11.64
N LEU A 157 -15.43 -10.73 10.70
CA LEU A 157 -14.22 -11.53 10.49
C LEU A 157 -13.22 -11.41 11.65
N LEU A 158 -13.15 -10.24 12.27
CA LEU A 158 -12.13 -9.89 13.27
C LEU A 158 -12.64 -9.91 14.73
N HIS A 159 -13.91 -10.26 14.97
CA HIS A 159 -14.54 -10.18 16.29
C HIS A 159 -13.86 -11.03 17.38
N ALA A 160 -13.14 -12.10 16.99
CA ALA A 160 -12.47 -12.98 17.93
C ALA A 160 -11.27 -12.31 18.60
N ASP A 161 -10.57 -11.44 17.86
CA ASP A 161 -9.30 -10.84 18.28
C ASP A 161 -9.43 -9.34 18.59
N HIS A 162 -10.49 -8.69 18.10
CA HIS A 162 -10.66 -7.24 18.19
C HIS A 162 -12.08 -6.84 18.57
N SER A 163 -12.22 -5.84 19.45
CA SER A 163 -13.52 -5.24 19.73
C SER A 163 -13.99 -4.36 18.57
N ALA A 164 -15.32 -4.28 18.38
CA ALA A 164 -15.90 -3.44 17.34
C ALA A 164 -15.46 -1.98 17.47
N ASP A 165 -15.42 -1.46 18.71
CA ASP A 165 -14.97 -0.10 19.01
C ASP A 165 -13.51 0.14 18.59
N ALA A 166 -12.62 -0.85 18.76
CA ALA A 166 -11.23 -0.73 18.32
C ALA A 166 -11.14 -0.62 16.79
N LEU A 167 -11.89 -1.46 16.08
CA LEU A 167 -11.90 -1.46 14.62
C LEU A 167 -12.50 -0.17 14.04
N VAL A 168 -13.59 0.34 14.61
CA VAL A 168 -14.21 1.61 14.19
C VAL A 168 -13.26 2.80 14.37
N ARG A 169 -12.42 2.77 15.42
CA ARG A 169 -11.39 3.80 15.63
C ARG A 169 -10.23 3.73 14.62
N VAL A 170 -10.08 2.60 13.94
CA VAL A 170 -9.03 2.38 12.94
C VAL A 170 -9.53 2.66 11.53
N PHE A 171 -10.70 2.14 11.15
CA PHE A 171 -11.30 2.36 9.82
C PHE A 171 -12.00 3.72 9.76
N THR A 172 -11.19 4.78 9.71
CA THR A 172 -11.61 6.19 9.67
C THR A 172 -11.30 6.82 8.31
N ILE A 173 -11.95 7.94 8.02
CA ILE A 173 -11.71 8.72 6.79
C ILE A 173 -10.26 9.20 6.69
N GLU A 174 -9.63 9.51 7.83
CA GLU A 174 -8.23 9.99 7.84
C GLU A 174 -7.25 8.87 7.49
N ASN A 175 -7.44 7.66 8.06
CA ASN A 175 -6.63 6.50 7.69
C ASN A 175 -6.91 6.05 6.25
N TYR A 176 -8.12 6.25 5.75
CA TYR A 176 -8.47 5.99 4.35
C TYR A 176 -7.78 6.95 3.39
N LYS A 177 -7.80 8.27 3.67
CA LYS A 177 -7.03 9.26 2.90
C LYS A 177 -5.54 8.95 2.93
N TRP A 178 -5.01 8.56 4.09
CA TRP A 178 -3.61 8.14 4.24
C TRP A 178 -3.31 6.95 3.31
N ALA A 179 -4.14 5.90 3.33
CA ALA A 179 -3.95 4.72 2.52
C ALA A 179 -4.04 5.01 1.01
N LEU A 180 -5.04 5.79 0.57
CA LEU A 180 -5.13 6.24 -0.83
C LEU A 180 -3.90 7.05 -1.26
N SER A 181 -3.38 7.88 -0.37
CA SER A 181 -2.19 8.70 -0.64
C SER A 181 -0.94 7.85 -0.79
N VAL A 182 -0.79 6.79 0.01
CA VAL A 182 0.25 5.78 -0.17
C VAL A 182 0.09 5.11 -1.52
N ILE A 183 -1.12 4.65 -1.87
CA ILE A 183 -1.39 3.95 -3.14
C ILE A 183 -1.04 4.82 -4.34
N TRP A 184 -1.65 6.01 -4.45
CA TRP A 184 -1.48 6.87 -5.62
C TRP A 184 -0.07 7.42 -5.81
N SER A 185 0.77 7.39 -4.78
CA SER A 185 2.16 7.87 -4.86
C SER A 185 3.21 6.77 -4.98
N ARG A 186 2.89 5.52 -4.60
CA ARG A 186 3.89 4.44 -4.44
C ARG A 186 3.51 3.11 -5.08
N PHE A 187 2.24 2.88 -5.41
CA PHE A 187 1.84 1.61 -6.00
C PHE A 187 2.16 1.60 -7.50
N VAL A 188 2.45 0.40 -7.98
CA VAL A 188 2.75 0.15 -9.40
C VAL A 188 1.81 -0.95 -9.91
N SER A 189 1.38 -0.81 -11.15
CA SER A 189 0.63 -1.87 -11.85
C SER A 189 1.61 -2.88 -12.43
N ILE A 190 1.37 -4.16 -12.15
CA ILE A 190 2.21 -5.26 -12.61
C ILE A 190 1.37 -6.17 -13.50
N ALA A 191 1.86 -6.45 -14.71
CA ALA A 191 1.26 -7.46 -15.57
C ALA A 191 1.70 -8.85 -15.09
N ILE A 192 0.75 -9.70 -14.73
CA ILE A 192 1.03 -11.10 -14.41
C ILE A 192 0.91 -11.88 -15.72
N HIS A 193 2.04 -12.30 -16.27
CA HIS A 193 2.05 -13.29 -17.34
C HIS A 193 1.79 -14.65 -16.70
N ALA A 194 0.63 -15.24 -16.96
CA ALA A 194 0.41 -16.65 -16.68
C ALA A 194 1.40 -17.43 -17.54
N THR A 195 2.39 -18.06 -16.90
CA THR A 195 3.18 -19.09 -17.58
C THR A 195 2.20 -20.18 -17.98
N ALA A 196 2.04 -20.38 -19.29
CA ALA A 196 1.28 -21.52 -19.81
C ALA A 196 1.78 -22.76 -19.08
N ALA A 197 0.87 -23.52 -18.50
CA ALA A 197 1.18 -24.87 -18.07
C ALA A 197 1.80 -25.58 -19.28
N ASP A 198 2.98 -26.16 -19.10
CA ASP A 198 3.54 -27.09 -20.05
C ASP A 198 2.51 -28.22 -20.23
N ASP A 199 1.71 -28.15 -21.29
CA ASP A 199 1.02 -29.28 -21.90
C ASP A 199 2.10 -30.16 -22.55
N ASP A 200 2.91 -30.81 -21.70
CA ASP A 200 3.71 -31.98 -22.07
C ASP A 200 2.78 -33.20 -21.94
N ASP A 201 1.77 -33.27 -22.83
CA ASP A 201 1.14 -34.55 -23.18
C ASP A 201 1.90 -35.11 -24.39
N ASP A 202 3.10 -35.61 -24.11
CA ASP A 202 3.78 -36.57 -24.95
C ASP A 202 2.97 -37.87 -24.93
N THR A 203 2.00 -37.98 -25.84
CA THR A 203 1.48 -39.27 -26.25
C THR A 203 1.84 -39.52 -27.71
N THR A 204 3.10 -39.91 -27.92
CA THR A 204 3.52 -40.73 -29.06
C THR A 204 3.20 -42.20 -28.79
N ALA A 205 2.15 -42.75 -29.42
CA ALA A 205 2.04 -44.14 -29.91
C ALA A 205 0.71 -44.39 -30.63
#